data_AF-W1PTI8-F1
#
_entry.id   AF-W1PTI8-F1
#
_cell.length_a   1.000
_cell.length_b   1.000
_cell.length_c   1.000
_cell.angle_alpha   90.00
_cell.angle_beta   90.00
_cell.angle_gamma   90.00
#
_symmetry.space_group_name_H-M   'P 1'
#
loop_
_entity.id
_entity.type
_entity.pdbx_description
1 polymer ?
#
loop_
_entity_poly.entity_id
_entity_poly.type
_entity_poly.pdbx_seq_one_letter_code
_entity_poly.pdbx_strand_id
1 'polypeptide(L)'
;MIVDACLSVPRKIVGPFIHLHDGSVLDKLSGLRDYKVVMILFPMHDTFYKNKVSQTDLFDKKCTISSVAILPSLLKSRSEDDMLKFKLDDIRLKWEEGVKIGFVVDLIRLSNVANERVLIFCQYIPPLRLLMHHLVSYFGWMEGCEILQLDGDARDVELC
;
A
#
# COMPACT_ATOMS: atom_id res chain seq x y z
N MET A 1 13.61 -31.49 13.92
CA MET A 1 14.14 -32.78 13.40
C MET A 1 13.21 -33.49 12.41
N ILE A 2 11.89 -33.55 12.61
CA ILE A 2 10.99 -34.30 11.69
C ILE A 2 10.78 -33.62 10.32
N VAL A 3 10.70 -32.28 10.29
CA VAL A 3 10.43 -31.52 9.05
C VAL A 3 11.57 -31.63 8.03
N ASP A 4 12.81 -31.75 8.48
CA ASP A 4 13.98 -31.79 7.59
C ASP A 4 14.17 -33.15 6.90
N ALA A 5 13.75 -34.25 7.56
CA ALA A 5 13.81 -35.59 6.98
C ALA A 5 12.85 -35.74 5.79
N CYS A 6 11.64 -35.19 5.89
CA CYS A 6 10.62 -35.26 4.84
C CYS A 6 10.96 -34.43 3.59
N LEU A 7 11.76 -33.36 3.74
CA LEU A 7 12.15 -32.49 2.62
C LEU A 7 13.37 -33.01 1.85
N SER A 8 14.07 -34.01 2.38
CA SER A 8 15.29 -34.56 1.78
C SER A 8 15.06 -35.22 0.41
N VAL A 9 13.94 -35.94 0.24
CA VAL A 9 13.60 -36.62 -1.02
C VAL A 9 13.19 -35.61 -2.11
N PRO A 10 12.26 -34.67 -1.87
CA PRO A 10 11.94 -33.62 -2.85
C PRO A 10 13.16 -32.78 -3.25
N ARG A 11 14.00 -32.36 -2.28
CA ARG A 11 15.21 -31.55 -2.55
C ARG A 11 16.20 -32.28 -3.47
N LYS A 12 16.36 -33.60 -3.33
CA LYS A 12 17.21 -34.41 -4.22
C LYS A 12 16.65 -34.53 -5.64
N ILE A 13 15.33 -34.64 -5.78
CA ILE A 13 14.67 -34.74 -7.09
C ILE A 13 14.83 -33.43 -7.86
N VAL A 14 14.67 -32.28 -7.20
CA VAL A 14 14.71 -30.96 -7.86
C VAL A 14 16.10 -30.34 -7.91
N GLY A 15 17.06 -30.81 -7.10
CA GLY A 15 18.42 -30.25 -7.00
C GLY A 15 19.18 -30.11 -8.32
N PRO A 16 19.08 -31.04 -9.28
CA PRO A 16 19.70 -30.88 -10.60
C PRO A 16 19.11 -29.74 -11.45
N PHE A 17 17.91 -29.26 -11.11
CA PHE A 17 17.15 -28.27 -11.88
C PHE A 17 16.98 -26.93 -11.14
N ILE A 18 17.11 -26.93 -9.81
CA ILE A 18 16.90 -25.76 -8.95
C ILE A 18 18.17 -25.48 -8.17
N HIS A 19 18.80 -24.35 -8.48
CA HIS A 19 19.87 -23.79 -7.67
C HIS A 19 19.26 -22.99 -6.51
N LEU A 20 19.36 -23.53 -5.30
CA LEU A 20 18.96 -22.81 -4.08
C LEU A 20 20.17 -22.09 -3.49
N HIS A 21 20.11 -20.76 -3.45
CA HIS A 21 21.08 -19.98 -2.68
C HIS A 21 20.65 -19.93 -1.22
N ASP A 22 21.57 -20.22 -0.31
CA ASP A 22 21.37 -20.25 1.14
C ASP A 22 21.21 -18.87 1.81
N GLY A 23 21.19 -17.79 1.02
CA GLY A 23 21.12 -16.42 1.53
C GLY A 23 22.41 -15.88 2.15
N SER A 24 23.53 -16.61 2.14
CA SER A 24 24.82 -16.16 2.71
C SER A 24 25.35 -14.84 2.11
N VAL A 25 24.89 -14.46 0.92
CA VAL A 25 25.20 -13.16 0.31
C VAL A 25 24.58 -11.98 1.07
N LEU A 26 23.50 -12.22 1.81
CA LEU A 26 22.78 -11.20 2.60
C LEU A 26 23.51 -10.85 3.90
N ASP A 27 24.44 -11.68 4.37
CA ASP A 27 25.23 -11.43 5.60
C ASP A 27 26.13 -10.19 5.48
N LYS A 28 26.39 -9.74 4.25
CA LYS A 28 27.15 -8.52 3.96
C LYS A 28 26.29 -7.26 3.93
N LEU A 29 24.97 -7.40 3.97
CA LEU A 29 24.02 -6.29 3.95
C LEU A 29 23.65 -5.90 5.39
N SER A 30 23.16 -4.68 5.57
CA SER A 30 22.80 -4.10 6.88
C SER A 30 21.63 -4.79 7.60
N GLY A 31 21.19 -5.96 7.13
CA GLY A 31 20.00 -6.66 7.58
C GLY A 31 18.70 -5.94 7.21
N LEU A 32 17.58 -6.66 7.29
CA LEU A 32 16.24 -6.11 7.14
C LEU A 32 15.56 -6.10 8.52
N ARG A 33 15.09 -4.93 8.95
CA ARG A 33 14.24 -4.82 10.14
C ARG A 33 12.79 -4.74 9.68
N ASP A 34 11.94 -5.61 10.24
CA ASP A 34 10.52 -5.68 9.93
C ASP A 34 9.70 -5.20 11.13
N TYR A 35 8.72 -4.32 10.87
CA TYR A 35 7.84 -3.73 11.86
C TYR A 35 6.39 -3.78 11.37
N LYS A 36 5.50 -4.23 12.26
CA LYS A 36 4.05 -4.17 12.02
C LYS A 36 3.44 -2.99 12.79
N VAL A 37 3.01 -1.97 12.06
CA VAL A 37 2.28 -0.83 12.63
C VAL A 37 0.78 -1.09 12.56
N VAL A 38 0.10 -1.03 13.70
CA VAL A 38 -1.36 -1.18 13.79
C VAL A 38 -1.98 0.19 14.02
N MET A 39 -2.86 0.60 13.10
CA MET A 39 -3.56 1.88 13.15
C MET A 39 -5.05 1.66 13.39
N ILE A 40 -5.66 2.57 14.16
CA ILE A 40 -7.09 2.56 14.44
C ILE A 40 -7.80 3.44 13.41
N LEU A 41 -8.86 2.92 12.78
CA LEU A 41 -9.64 3.68 11.79
C LEU A 41 -10.48 4.77 12.46
N PHE A 42 -10.73 5.86 11.74
CA PHE A 42 -11.69 6.86 12.19
C PHE A 42 -13.12 6.27 12.29
N PRO A 43 -13.94 6.70 13.26
CA PRO A 43 -15.30 6.17 13.45
C PRO A 43 -16.18 6.23 12.18
N MET A 44 -16.01 7.25 11.35
CA MET A 44 -16.75 7.36 10.08
C MET A 44 -16.38 6.24 9.09
N HIS A 45 -15.12 5.80 9.07
CA HIS A 45 -14.66 4.72 8.18
C HIS A 45 -15.29 3.39 8.57
N ASP A 46 -15.46 3.14 9.87
CA ASP A 46 -16.13 1.93 10.37
C ASP A 46 -17.60 1.89 9.93
N THR A 47 -18.26 3.05 9.85
CA THR A 47 -19.63 3.15 9.35
C THR A 47 -19.70 2.84 7.85
N PHE A 48 -18.79 3.38 7.04
CA PHE A 48 -18.68 3.05 5.62
C PHE A 48 -18.37 1.57 5.38
N TYR A 49 -17.47 1.00 6.19
CA TYR A 49 -17.10 -0.41 6.17
C TYR A 49 -18.34 -1.30 6.41
N LYS A 50 -19.06 -1.07 7.51
CA LYS A 50 -20.25 -1.85 7.89
C LYS A 50 -21.35 -1.81 6.83
N ASN A 51 -21.54 -0.66 6.17
CA ASN A 51 -22.58 -0.48 5.16
C ASN A 51 -22.29 -1.19 3.82
N LYS A 52 -21.02 -1.34 3.42
CA LYS A 52 -20.64 -1.90 2.11
C LYS A 52 -20.28 -3.38 2.11
N VAL A 53 -19.75 -3.88 3.22
CA VAL A 53 -19.23 -5.26 3.31
C VAL A 53 -20.33 -6.31 3.37
N SER A 54 -21.55 -5.91 3.72
CA SER A 54 -22.74 -6.77 3.70
C SER A 54 -23.24 -7.12 2.29
N GLN A 55 -22.73 -6.47 1.23
CA GLN A 55 -23.28 -6.56 -0.14
C GLN A 55 -22.28 -7.02 -1.23
N THR A 56 -21.07 -7.48 -0.87
CA THR A 56 -19.99 -7.77 -1.84
C THR A 56 -19.42 -9.18 -1.72
N ASP A 57 -18.91 -9.74 -2.83
CA ASP A 57 -18.21 -11.03 -2.85
C ASP A 57 -16.86 -10.98 -2.10
N LEU A 58 -16.30 -12.14 -1.73
CA LEU A 58 -15.10 -12.23 -0.87
C LEU A 58 -13.87 -11.48 -1.42
N PHE A 59 -13.67 -11.46 -2.74
CA PHE A 59 -12.57 -10.73 -3.38
C PHE A 59 -12.78 -9.21 -3.29
N ASP A 60 -14.00 -8.76 -3.58
CA ASP A 60 -14.40 -7.37 -3.48
C ASP A 60 -14.31 -6.85 -2.04
N LYS A 61 -14.55 -7.71 -1.04
CA LYS A 61 -14.37 -7.34 0.38
C LYS A 61 -12.95 -6.91 0.72
N LYS A 62 -11.92 -7.62 0.25
CA LYS A 62 -10.51 -7.27 0.54
C LYS A 62 -10.12 -5.93 -0.09
N CYS A 63 -10.51 -5.72 -1.33
CA CYS A 63 -10.30 -4.45 -2.04
C CYS A 63 -11.05 -3.30 -1.34
N THR A 64 -12.29 -3.55 -0.93
CA THR A 64 -13.14 -2.59 -0.17
C THR A 64 -12.49 -2.23 1.17
N ILE A 65 -12.03 -3.23 1.94
CA ILE A 65 -11.31 -3.01 3.21
C ILE A 65 -10.07 -2.16 3.00
N SER A 66 -9.24 -2.52 2.01
CA SER A 66 -8.02 -1.77 1.72
C SER A 66 -8.33 -0.33 1.32
N SER A 67 -9.39 -0.13 0.55
CA SER A 67 -9.85 1.20 0.13
C SER A 67 -10.29 2.04 1.32
N VAL A 68 -11.21 1.54 2.16
CA VAL A 68 -11.71 2.25 3.37
C VAL A 68 -10.58 2.54 4.36
N ALA A 69 -9.63 1.62 4.50
CA ALA A 69 -8.51 1.80 5.41
C ALA A 69 -7.50 2.85 4.95
N ILE A 70 -7.46 3.15 3.64
CA ILE A 70 -6.60 4.20 3.08
C ILE A 70 -7.38 5.51 3.01
N LEU A 71 -8.51 5.52 2.30
CA LEU A 71 -9.47 6.61 2.27
C LEU A 71 -10.85 6.12 1.79
N PRO A 72 -11.96 6.40 2.51
CA PRO A 72 -13.30 5.93 2.14
C PRO A 72 -13.75 6.38 0.74
N SER A 73 -13.22 7.50 0.23
CA SER A 73 -13.50 8.01 -1.12
C SER A 73 -13.08 7.06 -2.25
N LEU A 74 -12.20 6.10 -1.99
CA LEU A 74 -11.84 5.04 -2.93
C LEU A 74 -12.96 4.01 -3.14
N LEU A 75 -14.00 4.02 -2.30
CA LEU A 75 -15.18 3.20 -2.50
C LEU A 75 -15.91 3.66 -3.76
N LYS A 76 -15.87 2.84 -4.82
CA LYS A 76 -16.79 3.02 -5.96
C LYS A 76 -18.23 3.01 -5.44
N SER A 77 -18.88 4.17 -5.39
CA SER A 77 -20.29 4.28 -5.06
C SER A 77 -21.08 3.70 -6.23
N ARG A 78 -21.70 2.52 -6.05
CA ARG A 78 -22.81 2.09 -6.91
C ARG A 78 -24.11 2.83 -6.57
N SER A 79 -24.09 3.71 -5.56
CA SER A 79 -25.25 4.48 -5.13
C SER A 79 -25.51 5.66 -6.07
N GLU A 80 -26.76 5.81 -6.48
CA GLU A 80 -27.30 7.01 -7.14
C GLU A 80 -27.49 8.19 -6.17
N ASP A 81 -27.13 8.02 -4.89
CA ASP A 81 -27.21 9.06 -3.88
C ASP A 81 -26.09 10.10 -4.06
N ASP A 82 -26.47 11.24 -4.65
CA ASP A 82 -25.58 12.36 -4.92
C ASP A 82 -25.05 13.03 -3.65
N MET A 83 -25.75 12.94 -2.52
CA MET A 83 -25.26 13.47 -1.24
C MET A 83 -24.10 12.64 -0.70
N LEU A 84 -24.14 11.31 -0.86
CA LEU A 84 -23.04 10.42 -0.49
C LEU A 84 -21.82 10.62 -1.40
N LYS A 85 -22.02 10.83 -2.71
CA LYS A 85 -20.93 11.15 -3.64
C LYS A 85 -20.22 12.44 -3.24
N PHE A 86 -20.98 13.52 -2.99
CA PHE A 86 -20.41 14.80 -2.59
C PHE A 86 -19.58 14.70 -1.30
N LYS A 87 -20.06 13.94 -0.30
CA LYS A 87 -19.29 13.68 0.93
C LYS A 87 -18.01 12.89 0.67
N LEU A 88 -18.04 11.89 -0.20
CA LEU A 88 -16.85 11.11 -0.54
C LEU A 88 -15.84 11.96 -1.31
N ASP A 89 -16.29 12.86 -2.18
CA ASP A 89 -15.41 13.78 -2.91
C ASP A 89 -14.77 14.83 -1.98
N ASP A 90 -15.50 15.38 -1.00
CA ASP A 90 -14.92 16.27 0.03
C ASP A 90 -13.85 15.56 0.87
N ILE A 91 -14.13 14.32 1.31
CA ILE A 91 -13.16 13.48 2.04
C ILE A 91 -11.94 13.18 1.16
N ARG A 92 -12.13 12.97 -0.14
CA ARG A 92 -11.03 12.67 -1.08
C ARG A 92 -10.00 13.79 -1.16
N LEU A 93 -10.37 15.03 -0.88
CA LEU A 93 -9.45 16.17 -0.94
C LEU A 93 -8.61 16.32 0.33
N LYS A 94 -9.02 15.69 1.44
CA LYS A 94 -8.41 15.84 2.76
C LYS A 94 -7.56 14.62 3.10
N TRP A 95 -6.24 14.77 2.98
CA TRP A 95 -5.31 13.71 3.35
C TRP A 95 -5.43 13.36 4.85
N GLU A 96 -5.85 14.30 5.70
CA GLU A 96 -6.04 14.11 7.14
C GLU A 96 -7.12 13.07 7.46
N GLU A 97 -8.07 12.87 6.56
CA GLU A 97 -9.14 11.87 6.72
C GLU A 97 -8.62 10.45 6.44
N GLY A 98 -7.39 10.27 5.95
CA GLY A 98 -6.77 8.97 5.72
C GLY A 98 -5.74 8.63 6.79
N VAL A 99 -6.08 7.77 7.77
CA VAL A 99 -5.15 7.39 8.85
C VAL A 99 -3.81 6.87 8.32
N LYS A 100 -3.85 6.03 7.27
CA LYS A 100 -2.62 5.51 6.63
C LYS A 100 -1.88 6.55 5.83
N ILE A 101 -2.59 7.52 5.24
CA ILE A 101 -1.98 8.62 4.48
C ILE A 101 -1.19 9.50 5.45
N GLY A 102 -1.80 9.87 6.59
CA GLY A 102 -1.12 10.64 7.63
C GLY A 102 0.14 9.95 8.16
N PHE A 103 0.07 8.63 8.42
CA PHE A 103 1.25 7.87 8.80
C PHE A 103 2.36 7.92 7.75
N VAL A 104 2.03 7.78 6.46
CA VAL A 104 3.03 7.85 5.38
C VAL A 104 3.64 9.26 5.30
N VAL A 105 2.84 10.31 5.43
CA VAL A 105 3.32 11.70 5.46
C VAL A 105 4.32 11.90 6.60
N ASP A 106 4.00 11.45 7.81
CA ASP A 106 4.89 11.56 8.97
C ASP A 106 6.17 10.73 8.80
N LEU A 107 6.04 9.51 8.27
CA LEU A 107 7.19 8.65 7.97
C LEU A 107 8.14 9.30 6.97
N ILE A 108 7.61 9.89 5.90
CA ILE A 108 8.40 10.62 4.90
C ILE A 108 9.08 11.83 5.52
N ARG A 109 8.39 12.60 6.36
CA ARG A 109 8.98 13.75 7.06
C ARG A 109 10.18 13.35 7.91
N LEU A 110 10.03 12.30 8.70
CA LEU A 110 11.11 11.77 9.54
C LEU A 110 12.28 11.24 8.70
N SER A 111 11.96 10.52 7.61
CA SER A 111 12.96 9.97 6.68
C SER A 111 13.75 11.08 5.98
N ASN A 112 13.08 12.19 5.60
CA ASN A 112 13.73 13.33 4.97
C ASN A 112 14.76 14.01 5.89
N VAL A 113 14.45 14.13 7.19
CA VAL A 113 15.41 14.64 8.19
C VAL A 113 16.62 13.71 8.32
N ALA A 114 16.43 12.41 8.15
CA ALA A 114 17.49 11.40 8.15
C ALA A 114 18.20 11.23 6.80
N ASN A 115 17.80 11.98 5.76
CA ASN A 115 18.28 11.82 4.37
C ASN A 115 18.07 10.39 3.83
N GLU A 116 16.98 9.74 4.25
CA GLU A 116 16.55 8.42 3.80
C GLU A 116 15.46 8.52 2.75
N ARG A 117 15.42 7.54 1.83
CA ARG A 117 14.38 7.42 0.79
C ARG A 117 13.34 6.38 1.19
N VAL A 118 12.07 6.67 0.94
CA VAL A 118 10.96 5.78 1.27
C VAL A 118 10.46 5.07 0.00
N LEU A 119 10.37 3.74 0.06
CA LEU A 119 9.74 2.91 -0.97
C LEU A 119 8.39 2.39 -0.46
N ILE A 120 7.32 2.66 -1.21
CA ILE A 120 5.96 2.30 -0.82
C ILE A 120 5.39 1.27 -1.78
N PHE A 121 4.95 0.14 -1.24
CA PHE A 121 4.26 -0.90 -2.00
C PHE A 121 2.75 -0.84 -1.73
N CYS A 122 1.96 -0.95 -2.79
CA CYS A 122 0.51 -1.06 -2.71
C CYS A 122 0.00 -2.12 -3.68
N GLN A 123 -0.91 -2.98 -3.23
CA GLN A 123 -1.46 -4.05 -4.05
C GLN A 123 -2.39 -3.54 -5.17
N TYR A 124 -2.99 -2.35 -4.97
CA TYR A 124 -4.02 -1.83 -5.87
C TYR A 124 -3.61 -0.46 -6.42
N ILE A 125 -3.84 -0.24 -7.72
CA ILE A 125 -3.50 1.00 -8.41
C ILE A 125 -4.31 2.21 -7.91
N PRO A 126 -5.64 2.14 -7.69
CA PRO A 126 -6.40 3.32 -7.27
C PRO A 126 -5.94 3.91 -5.93
N PRO A 127 -5.70 3.12 -4.87
CA PRO A 127 -5.11 3.65 -3.64
C PRO A 127 -3.68 4.19 -3.81
N LEU A 128 -2.85 3.57 -4.65
CA LEU A 128 -1.50 4.07 -4.94
C LEU A 128 -1.53 5.47 -5.61
N ARG A 129 -2.39 5.64 -6.62
CA ARG A 129 -2.58 6.92 -7.32
C ARG A 129 -3.10 8.02 -6.41
N LEU A 130 -4.03 7.68 -5.51
CA LEU A 130 -4.56 8.64 -4.54
C LEU A 130 -3.46 9.07 -3.56
N LEU A 131 -2.65 8.12 -3.08
CA LEU A 131 -1.52 8.44 -2.21
C LEU A 131 -0.52 9.37 -2.91
N MET A 132 -0.15 9.05 -4.16
CA MET A 132 0.72 9.91 -4.99
C MET A 132 0.16 11.34 -5.09
N HIS A 133 -1.12 11.49 -5.41
CA HIS A 133 -1.79 12.79 -5.49
C HIS A 133 -1.69 13.59 -4.17
N HIS A 134 -1.96 12.96 -3.03
CA HIS A 134 -1.85 13.62 -1.73
C HIS A 134 -0.41 14.00 -1.39
N LEU A 135 0.57 13.14 -1.68
CA LEU A 135 1.98 13.42 -1.39
C LEU A 135 2.48 14.61 -2.24
N VAL A 136 2.20 14.60 -3.53
CA VAL A 136 2.51 15.73 -4.44
C VAL A 136 1.88 17.02 -3.93
N SER A 137 0.58 16.99 -3.61
CA SER A 137 -0.14 18.18 -3.13
C SER A 137 0.38 18.66 -1.77
N TYR A 138 0.77 17.76 -0.88
CA TYR A 138 1.18 18.10 0.49
C TYR A 138 2.60 18.66 0.57
N PHE A 139 3.53 18.02 -0.15
CA PHE A 139 4.94 18.40 -0.14
C PHE A 139 5.30 19.42 -1.23
N GLY A 140 4.40 19.68 -2.18
CA GLY A 140 4.68 20.53 -3.34
C GLY A 140 5.69 19.90 -4.29
N TRP A 141 5.74 18.56 -4.34
CA TRP A 141 6.71 17.81 -5.13
C TRP A 141 6.34 17.72 -6.61
N MET A 142 7.36 17.50 -7.42
CA MET A 142 7.22 17.23 -8.85
C MET A 142 7.43 15.74 -9.12
N GLU A 143 6.50 15.14 -9.86
CA GLU A 143 6.67 13.76 -10.32
C GLU A 143 7.88 13.66 -11.26
N GLY A 144 8.74 12.66 -11.06
CA GLY A 144 10.00 12.51 -11.79
C GLY A 144 11.20 13.22 -11.14
N CYS A 145 10.98 14.12 -10.18
CA CYS A 145 12.02 14.76 -9.38
C CYS A 145 12.09 14.12 -7.97
N GLU A 146 11.10 14.41 -7.10
CA GLU A 146 11.09 13.96 -5.70
C GLU A 146 10.28 12.68 -5.48
N ILE A 147 9.35 12.37 -6.39
CA ILE A 147 8.47 11.21 -6.28
C ILE A 147 8.25 10.53 -7.62
N LEU A 148 8.16 9.20 -7.61
CA LEU A 148 7.96 8.38 -8.79
C LEU A 148 6.97 7.24 -8.49
N GLN A 149 6.04 6.99 -9.41
CA GLN A 149 5.11 5.86 -9.34
C GLN A 149 5.41 4.84 -10.43
N LEU A 150 5.52 3.56 -10.03
CA LEU A 150 5.59 2.42 -10.96
C LEU A 150 4.31 1.60 -10.80
N ASP A 151 3.40 1.64 -11.78
CA ASP A 151 2.10 0.94 -11.75
C ASP A 151 1.89 -0.07 -12.88
N GLY A 152 2.97 -0.41 -13.61
CA GLY A 152 2.96 -1.37 -14.73
C GLY A 152 2.42 -0.78 -16.03
N ASP A 153 1.92 0.45 -16.01
CA ASP A 153 1.65 1.24 -17.22
C ASP A 153 2.97 1.86 -17.67
N ALA A 154 3.38 1.59 -18.92
CA ALA A 154 4.63 2.09 -19.49
C ALA A 154 4.45 3.56 -19.94
N ARG A 155 4.17 4.44 -18.98
CA ARG A 155 4.16 5.88 -19.20
C ARG A 155 5.58 6.39 -18.97
N ASP A 156 6.16 7.01 -19.99
CA ASP A 156 7.42 7.73 -19.84
C ASP A 156 7.14 8.99 -19.01
N VAL A 157 7.54 8.95 -17.74
CA VAL A 157 7.65 10.15 -16.91
C VAL A 157 9.03 10.74 -17.21
N GLU A 158 9.06 11.97 -17.74
CA GLU A 158 10.33 12.69 -17.90
C GLU A 158 10.96 12.86 -16.52
N LEU A 159 12.16 12.29 -16.36
CA LEU A 159 12.94 12.45 -15.14
C LEU A 159 13.64 13.80 -15.16
N CYS A 160 13.60 14.48 -14.03
CA CYS A 160 14.56 15.49 -13.68
C CYS A 160 15.91 14.78 -13.34
#